data_AF-A0A5K7YR80-F1
#
_entry.id   AF-A0A5K7YR80-F1
#
_cell.length_a   1.000
_cell.length_b   1.000
_cell.length_c   1.000
_cell.angle_alpha   90.00
_cell.angle_beta   90.00
_cell.angle_gamma   90.00
#
_symmetry.space_group_name_H-M   'P 1'
#
loop_
_entity.id
_entity.type
_entity.pdbx_description
1 polymer ?
#
loop_
_entity_poly.entity_id
_entity_poly.type
_entity_poly.pdbx_seq_one_letter_code
_entity_poly.pdbx_strand_id
1 'polypeptide(L)'
;MTEKEEHRSQRVLGKKTSRRAFLKSVGTAAAGAAVAAATVGAGSTSAKAASEPAVKPSMRYLFAERQNCVGCRACEYACSLHHEGVVWPAKSRIHVYKHKGVVDVPVICWHCDDAPCIKACPTTPKAIVKDPKTNGIKLDETLCLGAKCNKCIEACPSGFIRRDEEKGMPLMCDLCDGDPECVKACEAQAGNPVGPCLMAGKLGFGVNQAYRNVTPEEAGEDLLTNMFYPNENGERRP
;
A
#
# COMPACT_ATOMS: atom_id res chain seq x y z
N MET A 1 -30.35 9.46 -22.76
CA MET A 1 -30.34 8.71 -21.48
C MET A 1 -31.42 9.34 -20.62
N THR A 2 -32.38 8.53 -20.18
CA THR A 2 -33.74 8.95 -19.80
C THR A 2 -33.81 9.45 -18.35
N GLU A 3 -34.79 10.32 -18.05
CA GLU A 3 -35.10 10.97 -16.76
C GLU A 3 -35.16 10.04 -15.51
N LYS A 4 -35.07 8.72 -15.71
CA LYS A 4 -35.09 7.70 -14.66
C LYS A 4 -33.74 7.58 -13.92
N GLU A 5 -32.63 7.99 -14.52
CA GLU A 5 -31.28 7.90 -13.90
C GLU A 5 -30.97 9.07 -12.95
N GLU A 6 -31.50 10.26 -13.22
CA GLU A 6 -31.30 11.45 -12.39
C GLU A 6 -32.00 11.32 -11.01
N HIS A 7 -33.19 10.70 -10.99
CA HIS A 7 -33.94 10.45 -9.75
C HIS A 7 -33.26 9.38 -8.86
N ARG A 8 -32.46 8.48 -9.42
CA ARG A 8 -31.76 7.42 -8.65
C ARG A 8 -30.56 7.98 -7.88
N SER A 9 -29.84 8.94 -8.46
CA SER A 9 -28.66 9.57 -7.85
C SER A 9 -29.04 10.45 -6.64
N GLN A 10 -30.13 11.21 -6.72
CA GLN A 10 -30.60 12.06 -5.61
C GLN A 10 -31.16 11.28 -4.41
N ARG A 11 -31.63 10.04 -4.60
CA ARG A 11 -32.18 9.20 -3.51
C ARG A 11 -31.09 8.55 -2.65
N VAL A 12 -29.86 8.44 -3.15
CA VAL A 12 -28.71 7.85 -2.43
C VAL A 12 -27.99 8.89 -1.56
N LEU A 13 -27.99 10.17 -1.96
CA LEU A 13 -27.31 11.27 -1.26
C LEU A 13 -28.12 11.89 -0.09
N GLY A 14 -29.33 11.39 0.18
CA GLY A 14 -30.28 11.99 1.14
C GLY A 14 -30.28 11.43 2.57
N LYS A 15 -29.44 10.45 2.92
CA LYS A 15 -29.44 9.86 4.28
C LYS A 15 -28.47 10.60 5.22
N LYS A 16 -28.77 11.86 5.52
CA LYS A 16 -28.17 12.58 6.66
C LYS A 16 -28.86 12.09 7.93
N THR A 17 -28.13 11.39 8.80
CA THR A 17 -28.56 11.11 10.18
C THR A 17 -28.85 12.43 10.89
N SER A 18 -30.13 12.72 11.13
CA SER A 18 -30.52 13.98 11.75
C SER A 18 -30.11 13.99 13.22
N ARG A 19 -29.52 15.12 13.66
CA ARG A 19 -29.15 15.45 15.05
C ARG A 19 -30.29 15.27 16.07
N ARG A 20 -31.54 15.09 15.61
CA ARG A 20 -32.72 14.84 16.42
C ARG A 20 -32.85 13.38 16.92
N ALA A 21 -32.12 12.44 16.32
CA ALA A 21 -32.06 11.04 16.78
C ALA A 21 -31.11 10.85 17.98
N PHE A 22 -30.08 11.69 18.11
CA PHE A 22 -29.09 11.63 19.19
C PHE A 22 -29.62 12.21 20.52
N LEU A 23 -30.56 13.16 20.48
CA LEU A 23 -31.15 13.75 21.69
C LEU A 23 -32.29 12.92 22.31
N LYS A 24 -32.72 11.83 21.67
CA LYS A 24 -33.72 10.90 22.22
C LYS A 24 -33.12 9.75 23.05
N SER A 25 -31.79 9.57 23.06
CA SER A 25 -31.13 8.54 23.87
C SER A 25 -30.57 9.04 25.21
N VAL A 26 -30.84 10.30 25.58
CA VAL A 26 -30.38 10.91 26.85
C VAL A 26 -31.55 11.19 27.82
N GLY A 27 -32.78 10.82 27.46
CA GLY A 27 -34.00 11.21 28.18
C GLY A 27 -34.76 10.07 28.85
N THR A 28 -34.12 9.22 29.65
CA THR A 28 -34.81 8.39 30.67
C THR A 28 -33.94 8.26 31.92
N ALA A 29 -33.84 9.35 32.68
CA ALA A 29 -33.46 9.32 34.08
C ALA A 29 -34.42 10.26 34.84
N ALA A 30 -35.53 9.73 35.35
CA ALA A 30 -36.30 10.31 36.45
C ALA A 30 -37.40 9.35 36.93
N ALA A 31 -37.63 9.37 38.25
CA ALA A 31 -38.55 8.59 39.10
C ALA A 31 -38.03 7.19 39.53
N GLY A 32 -37.81 6.86 40.81
CA GLY A 32 -38.18 7.56 42.04
C GLY A 32 -37.42 7.02 43.27
N ALA A 33 -37.56 7.75 44.38
CA ALA A 33 -36.80 7.61 45.62
C ALA A 33 -37.27 6.47 46.55
N ALA A 34 -36.35 5.84 47.27
CA ALA A 34 -36.56 5.31 48.62
C ALA A 34 -35.22 5.15 49.37
N VAL A 35 -35.30 5.37 50.68
CA VAL A 35 -34.23 5.66 51.64
C VAL A 35 -33.64 4.39 52.24
N ALA A 36 -32.31 4.29 52.34
CA ALA A 36 -31.60 3.57 53.41
C ALA A 36 -30.14 4.03 53.50
N ALA A 37 -29.80 4.73 54.57
CA ALA A 37 -28.43 4.97 55.01
C ALA A 37 -28.02 3.91 56.07
N ALA A 38 -26.70 3.72 56.23
CA ALA A 38 -25.97 2.72 57.03
C ALA A 38 -25.54 1.49 56.18
N THR A 39 -24.28 1.08 56.07
CA THR A 39 -23.10 1.20 56.94
C THR A 39 -21.84 0.69 56.22
N VAL A 40 -20.69 1.30 56.52
CA VAL A 40 -19.28 0.83 56.42
C VAL A 40 -18.75 0.16 55.13
N GLY A 41 -17.77 0.84 54.53
CA GLY A 41 -16.43 0.27 54.30
C GLY A 41 -16.21 -0.67 53.11
N ALA A 42 -15.57 -0.14 52.06
CA ALA A 42 -14.38 -0.73 51.42
C ALA A 42 -13.92 0.18 50.29
N GLY A 43 -12.65 0.59 50.34
CA GLY A 43 -12.04 1.41 49.32
C GLY A 43 -12.04 0.75 47.94
N SER A 44 -12.20 1.57 46.91
CA SER A 44 -11.68 1.26 45.58
C SER A 44 -11.10 2.55 45.00
N THR A 45 -9.76 2.63 44.99
CA THR A 45 -9.04 3.62 44.21
C THR A 45 -9.35 3.36 42.74
N SER A 46 -10.22 4.18 42.15
CA SER A 46 -10.38 4.23 40.69
C SER A 46 -9.08 4.75 40.10
N ALA A 47 -8.23 3.82 39.67
CA ALA A 47 -7.10 4.10 38.81
C ALA A 47 -7.62 4.75 37.51
N LYS A 48 -7.08 5.93 37.19
CA LYS A 48 -7.30 6.61 35.91
C LYS A 48 -6.92 5.66 34.77
N ALA A 49 -7.94 5.12 34.09
CA ALA A 49 -7.80 4.53 32.78
C ALA A 49 -7.65 5.68 31.77
N ALA A 50 -6.43 5.88 31.29
CA ALA A 50 -6.16 6.62 30.05
C ALA A 50 -4.81 6.13 29.48
N SER A 51 -4.81 4.92 28.91
CA SER A 51 -3.92 4.66 27.80
C SER A 51 -4.70 4.96 26.52
N GLU A 52 -4.10 5.79 25.65
CA GLU A 52 -4.61 6.06 24.30
C GLU A 52 -5.01 4.76 23.60
N PRO A 53 -6.05 4.76 22.75
CA PRO A 53 -6.31 3.62 21.91
C PRO A 53 -5.08 3.42 21.02
N ALA A 54 -4.35 2.34 21.27
CA ALA A 54 -3.27 1.87 20.43
C ALA A 54 -3.79 1.82 18.99
N VAL A 55 -3.27 2.71 18.14
CA VAL A 55 -3.51 2.68 16.70
C VAL A 55 -3.01 1.33 16.23
N LYS A 56 -3.92 0.38 15.99
CA LYS A 56 -3.57 -0.89 15.36
C LYS A 56 -2.82 -0.56 14.06
N PRO A 57 -1.59 -1.05 13.85
CA PRO A 57 -0.83 -0.71 12.66
C PRO A 57 -1.62 -1.23 11.46
N SER A 58 -2.19 -0.33 10.69
CA SER A 58 -2.84 -0.68 9.44
C SER A 58 -1.73 -0.92 8.43
N MET A 59 -1.13 -2.10 8.48
CA MET A 59 -0.14 -2.54 7.51
C MET A 59 -0.78 -2.44 6.13
N ARG A 60 -0.29 -1.51 5.31
CA ARG A 60 -0.71 -1.37 3.92
C ARG A 60 0.32 -2.09 3.05
N TYR A 61 -0.18 -2.78 2.04
CA TYR A 61 0.65 -3.51 1.09
C TYR A 61 0.24 -3.13 -0.33
N LEU A 62 1.23 -3.16 -1.22
CA LEU A 62 1.03 -3.05 -2.66
C LEU A 62 0.90 -4.44 -3.27
N PHE A 63 0.01 -4.54 -4.26
CA PHE A 63 -0.19 -5.73 -5.06
C PHE A 63 -0.04 -5.38 -6.52
N ALA A 64 0.63 -6.27 -7.24
CA ALA A 64 0.82 -6.17 -8.67
C ALA A 64 0.20 -7.42 -9.33
N GLU A 65 -0.94 -7.24 -9.97
CA GLU A 65 -1.52 -8.23 -10.86
C GLU A 65 -0.86 -8.10 -12.23
N ARG A 66 0.17 -8.90 -12.46
CA ARG A 66 1.10 -8.66 -13.57
C ARG A 66 0.46 -8.85 -14.94
N GLN A 67 -0.47 -9.79 -15.10
CA GLN A 67 -1.19 -10.05 -16.35
C GLN A 67 -2.07 -8.88 -16.80
N ASN A 68 -2.44 -7.97 -15.88
CA ASN A 68 -3.24 -6.79 -16.20
C ASN A 68 -2.38 -5.61 -16.67
N CYS A 69 -1.05 -5.72 -16.60
CA CYS A 69 -0.16 -4.64 -16.96
C CYS A 69 -0.04 -4.50 -18.47
N VAL A 70 -0.41 -3.33 -18.99
CA VAL A 70 -0.32 -2.98 -20.42
C VAL A 70 0.89 -2.11 -20.77
N GLY A 71 1.82 -1.91 -19.82
CA GLY A 71 3.02 -1.12 -20.07
C GLY A 71 2.80 0.39 -20.24
N CYS A 72 1.68 0.95 -19.76
CA CYS A 72 1.35 2.38 -19.91
C CYS A 72 2.29 3.33 -19.13
N ARG A 73 3.02 2.81 -18.13
CA ARG A 73 3.97 3.55 -17.29
C ARG A 73 3.38 4.71 -16.47
N ALA A 74 2.05 4.84 -16.39
CA ALA A 74 1.35 5.84 -15.58
C ALA A 74 1.82 5.83 -14.11
N CYS A 75 2.07 4.64 -13.56
CA CYS A 75 2.57 4.47 -12.20
C CYS A 75 3.99 5.05 -11.99
N GLU A 76 4.87 4.95 -12.99
CA GLU A 76 6.23 5.51 -12.94
C GLU A 76 6.21 7.03 -13.04
N TYR A 77 5.38 7.57 -13.93
CA TYR A 77 5.20 9.01 -14.10
C TYR A 77 4.64 9.64 -12.83
N ALA A 78 3.60 9.05 -12.23
CA ALA A 78 3.02 9.55 -11.00
C ALA A 78 4.02 9.51 -9.82
N CYS A 79 4.79 8.43 -9.70
CA CYS A 79 5.76 8.28 -8.62
C CYS A 79 6.92 9.28 -8.74
N SER A 80 7.52 9.40 -9.93
CA SER A 80 8.59 10.37 -10.16
C SER A 80 8.12 11.81 -10.00
N LEU A 81 6.91 12.14 -10.47
CA LEU A 81 6.33 13.47 -10.27
C LEU A 81 6.10 13.78 -8.79
N HIS A 82 5.60 12.82 -8.02
CA HIS A 82 5.30 13.01 -6.60
C HIS A 82 6.55 13.19 -5.75
N HIS A 83 7.61 12.41 -5.98
CA HIS A 83 8.81 12.44 -5.13
C HIS A 83 9.90 13.39 -5.63
N GLU A 84 9.99 13.60 -6.94
CA GLU A 84 11.10 14.31 -7.57
C GLU A 84 10.65 15.56 -8.33
N GLY A 85 9.34 15.79 -8.46
CA GLY A 85 8.78 16.94 -9.20
C GLY A 85 8.97 16.87 -10.71
N VAL A 86 9.40 15.72 -11.25
CA VAL A 86 9.70 15.53 -12.67
C VAL A 86 9.02 14.28 -13.20
N VAL A 87 8.59 14.31 -14.47
CA VAL A 87 8.00 13.15 -15.14
C VAL A 87 9.11 12.34 -15.80
N TRP A 88 9.77 11.48 -15.01
CA TRP A 88 10.90 10.67 -15.49
C TRP A 88 10.91 9.27 -14.83
N PRO A 89 10.56 8.21 -15.58
CA PRO A 89 10.54 6.83 -15.06
C PRO A 89 11.81 6.35 -14.36
N ALA A 90 13.00 6.75 -14.84
CA ALA A 90 14.26 6.38 -14.22
C ALA A 90 14.37 6.82 -12.75
N LYS A 91 13.74 7.94 -12.38
CA LYS A 91 13.71 8.46 -11.00
C LYS A 91 12.53 7.94 -10.17
N SER A 92 11.67 7.12 -10.76
CA SER A 92 10.53 6.52 -10.05
C SER A 92 11.00 5.45 -9.07
N ARG A 93 10.32 5.35 -7.92
CA ARG A 93 10.51 4.28 -6.91
C ARG A 93 9.68 3.03 -7.22
N ILE A 94 9.09 2.95 -8.40
CA ILE A 94 8.44 1.77 -9.02
C ILE A 94 8.92 1.71 -10.47
N HIS A 95 8.96 0.53 -11.10
CA HIS A 95 9.26 0.48 -12.53
C HIS A 95 8.49 -0.60 -13.28
N VAL A 96 8.36 -0.42 -14.58
CA VAL A 96 7.83 -1.41 -15.51
C VAL A 96 8.99 -2.00 -16.30
N TYR A 97 9.29 -3.27 -16.02
CA TYR A 97 10.30 -4.04 -16.73
C TYR A 97 9.70 -4.65 -18.01
N LYS A 98 10.31 -4.36 -19.16
CA LYS A 98 9.86 -4.91 -20.45
C LYS A 98 10.69 -6.15 -20.78
N HIS A 99 10.11 -7.33 -20.62
CA HIS A 99 10.78 -8.59 -20.89
C HIS A 99 10.68 -8.96 -22.37
N LYS A 100 11.83 -9.19 -23.01
CA LYS A 100 11.98 -9.56 -24.43
C LYS A 100 11.20 -8.66 -25.41
N GLY A 101 10.86 -7.44 -25.01
CA GLY A 101 10.05 -6.52 -25.83
C GLY A 101 8.55 -6.86 -25.92
N VAL A 102 8.10 -7.96 -25.31
CA VAL A 102 6.75 -8.53 -25.50
C VAL A 102 5.85 -8.32 -24.29
N VAL A 103 6.35 -8.60 -23.08
CA VAL A 103 5.54 -8.53 -21.85
C VAL A 103 6.05 -7.45 -20.91
N ASP A 104 5.12 -6.75 -20.29
CA ASP A 104 5.40 -5.65 -19.37
C ASP A 104 5.13 -6.09 -17.93
N VAL A 105 6.18 -6.15 -17.12
CA VAL A 105 6.16 -6.60 -15.73
C VAL A 105 6.19 -5.38 -14.80
N PRO A 106 5.12 -5.09 -14.04
CA PRO A 106 5.16 -4.06 -13.00
C PRO A 106 5.98 -4.58 -11.81
N VAL A 107 7.12 -3.94 -11.54
CA VAL A 107 8.04 -4.31 -10.46
C VAL A 107 7.87 -3.34 -9.29
N ILE A 108 7.36 -3.87 -8.17
CA ILE A 108 7.01 -3.11 -6.96
C ILE A 108 7.80 -3.54 -5.73
N CYS A 109 7.89 -2.66 -4.74
CA CYS A 109 8.36 -3.06 -3.41
C CYS A 109 7.28 -3.91 -2.73
N TRP A 110 7.66 -5.08 -2.24
CA TRP A 110 6.75 -5.94 -1.48
C TRP A 110 6.61 -5.56 0.00
N HIS A 111 7.34 -4.54 0.47
CA HIS A 111 7.31 -4.07 1.87
C HIS A 111 7.48 -5.20 2.90
N CYS A 112 8.39 -6.11 2.58
CA CYS A 112 8.57 -7.38 3.26
C CYS A 112 8.74 -7.28 4.76
N ASP A 113 8.15 -8.20 5.52
CA ASP A 113 8.19 -8.16 6.99
C ASP A 113 9.60 -8.32 7.56
N ASP A 114 10.40 -9.22 6.97
CA ASP A 114 11.80 -9.48 7.34
C ASP A 114 12.80 -8.42 6.82
N ALA A 115 12.35 -7.56 5.89
CA ALA A 115 13.06 -6.42 5.29
C ALA A 115 14.57 -6.62 5.12
N PRO A 116 15.04 -7.49 4.19
CA PRO A 116 16.46 -7.77 4.01
C PRO A 116 17.29 -6.52 3.66
N CYS A 117 16.68 -5.55 2.96
CA CYS A 117 17.30 -4.26 2.65
C CYS A 117 17.69 -3.46 3.92
N ILE A 118 16.87 -3.49 4.97
CA ILE A 118 17.15 -2.80 6.25
C ILE A 118 18.30 -3.52 6.98
N LYS A 119 18.27 -4.85 7.01
CA LYS A 119 19.30 -5.68 7.65
C LYS A 119 20.67 -5.44 7.02
N ALA A 120 20.72 -5.35 5.68
CA ALA A 120 21.94 -5.14 4.91
C ALA A 120 22.56 -3.74 5.06
N CYS A 121 21.81 -2.73 5.51
CA CYS A 121 22.30 -1.37 5.69
C CYS A 121 23.43 -1.33 6.74
N PRO A 122 24.67 -0.93 6.40
CA PRO A 122 25.80 -1.01 7.32
C PRO A 122 25.91 0.18 8.30
N THR A 123 25.06 1.21 8.15
CA THR A 123 25.16 2.44 8.94
C THR A 123 24.61 2.25 10.36
N THR A 124 25.17 3.01 11.30
CA THR A 124 24.73 3.10 12.69
C THR A 124 24.66 4.59 13.08
N PRO A 125 23.47 5.20 13.22
CA PRO A 125 22.13 4.61 13.08
C PRO A 125 21.81 4.13 11.65
N LYS A 126 20.81 3.24 11.52
CA LYS A 126 20.36 2.70 10.23
C LYS A 126 19.76 3.82 9.38
N ALA A 127 20.25 3.98 8.15
CA ALA A 127 19.72 4.95 7.19
C ALA A 127 18.37 4.51 6.61
N ILE A 128 18.03 3.21 6.69
CA ILE A 128 16.79 2.67 6.18
C ILE A 128 15.97 2.17 7.36
N VAL A 129 14.74 2.67 7.48
CA VAL A 129 13.81 2.30 8.55
C VAL A 129 12.46 1.97 7.98
N LYS A 130 11.72 1.07 8.64
CA LYS A 130 10.34 0.77 8.30
C LYS A 130 9.42 1.64 9.14
N ASP A 131 8.46 2.32 8.51
CA ASP A 131 7.44 3.07 9.21
C ASP A 131 6.41 2.10 9.85
N PRO A 132 6.25 2.09 11.18
CA PRO A 132 5.31 1.20 11.85
C PRO A 132 3.84 1.52 11.57
N LYS A 133 3.50 2.74 11.12
CA LYS A 133 2.12 3.15 10.85
C LYS A 133 1.66 2.70 9.47
N THR A 134 2.54 2.81 8.48
CA THR A 134 2.19 2.64 7.06
C THR A 134 2.76 1.36 6.46
N ASN A 135 3.82 0.78 7.04
CA ASN A 135 4.67 -0.27 6.46
C ASN A 135 5.61 0.21 5.32
N GLY A 136 5.66 1.52 5.07
CA GLY A 136 6.59 2.13 4.11
C GLY A 136 8.06 1.99 4.51
N ILE A 137 8.96 1.90 3.52
CA ILE A 137 10.41 1.93 3.77
C ILE A 137 10.89 3.37 3.61
N LYS A 138 11.35 3.98 4.71
CA LYS A 138 11.86 5.34 4.74
C LYS A 138 13.39 5.32 4.69
N LEU A 139 13.93 6.14 3.79
CA LEU A 139 15.36 6.38 3.66
C LEU A 139 15.69 7.73 4.26
N ASP A 140 16.65 7.75 5.19
CA ASP A 140 17.32 8.96 5.62
C ASP A 140 18.52 9.21 4.70
N GLU A 141 18.38 10.19 3.81
CA GLU A 141 19.40 10.56 2.84
C GLU A 141 20.68 11.12 3.51
N THR A 142 20.58 11.66 4.72
CA THR A 142 21.73 12.25 5.44
C THR A 142 22.65 11.18 6.01
N LEU A 143 22.09 10.04 6.38
CA LEU A 143 22.83 8.89 6.91
C LEU A 143 23.30 7.94 5.79
N CYS A 144 22.64 7.99 4.63
CA CYS A 144 22.92 7.07 3.54
C CYS A 144 24.29 7.33 2.90
N LEU A 145 25.03 6.24 2.66
CA LEU A 145 26.31 6.29 1.96
C LEU A 145 26.16 6.44 0.42
N GLY A 146 24.93 6.45 -0.08
CA GLY A 146 24.60 6.62 -1.50
C GLY A 146 25.33 5.65 -2.43
N ALA A 147 25.89 6.18 -3.52
CA ALA A 147 26.47 5.43 -4.62
C ALA A 147 27.63 4.50 -4.21
N LYS A 148 28.26 4.75 -3.06
CA LYS A 148 29.42 3.99 -2.57
C LYS A 148 29.05 2.67 -1.88
N CYS A 149 27.76 2.45 -1.56
CA CYS A 149 27.36 1.30 -0.73
C CYS A 149 26.50 0.27 -1.47
N ASN A 150 25.33 0.67 -2.01
CA ASN A 150 24.40 -0.19 -2.76
C ASN A 150 23.99 -1.56 -2.14
N LYS A 151 24.38 -1.87 -0.89
CA LYS A 151 24.06 -3.16 -0.23
C LYS A 151 22.57 -3.47 -0.14
N CYS A 152 21.72 -2.44 -0.04
CA CYS A 152 20.27 -2.65 -0.05
C CYS A 152 19.74 -3.15 -1.40
N ILE A 153 20.37 -2.72 -2.51
CA ILE A 153 20.04 -3.17 -3.86
C ILE A 153 20.38 -4.66 -4.01
N GLU A 154 21.60 -5.03 -3.62
CA GLU A 154 22.07 -6.43 -3.67
C GLU A 154 21.25 -7.36 -2.77
N ALA A 155 20.79 -6.87 -1.61
CA ALA A 155 19.99 -7.64 -0.68
C ALA A 155 18.51 -7.78 -1.08
N CYS A 156 18.05 -7.09 -2.13
CA CYS A 156 16.66 -7.15 -2.57
C CYS A 156 16.40 -8.41 -3.40
N PRO A 157 15.63 -9.40 -2.90
CA PRO A 157 15.47 -10.68 -3.60
C PRO A 157 14.75 -10.55 -4.95
N SER A 158 13.90 -9.55 -5.08
CA SER A 158 13.09 -9.27 -6.29
C SER A 158 13.76 -8.26 -7.23
N GLY A 159 14.97 -7.80 -6.95
CA GLY A 159 15.65 -6.81 -7.80
C GLY A 159 14.91 -5.47 -7.95
N PHE A 160 14.03 -5.12 -6.98
CA PHE A 160 13.17 -3.95 -7.08
C PHE A 160 13.94 -2.61 -6.92
N ILE A 161 14.89 -2.56 -5.99
CA ILE A 161 15.56 -1.32 -5.61
C ILE A 161 16.54 -0.94 -6.71
N ARG A 162 16.33 0.22 -7.34
CA ARG A 162 17.25 0.82 -8.32
C ARG A 162 18.03 1.97 -7.69
N ARG A 163 19.08 2.41 -8.37
CA ARG A 163 19.83 3.61 -7.99
C ARG A 163 19.39 4.77 -8.86
N ASP A 164 19.20 5.94 -8.26
CA ASP A 164 19.11 7.21 -8.98
C ASP A 164 20.48 7.54 -9.58
N GLU A 165 20.56 7.70 -10.90
CA GLU A 165 21.83 7.93 -11.60
C GLU A 165 22.45 9.30 -11.28
N GLU A 166 21.63 10.30 -10.95
CA GLU A 166 22.07 11.66 -10.67
C GLU A 166 22.45 11.84 -9.20
N LYS A 167 21.56 11.42 -8.28
CA LYS A 167 21.79 11.55 -6.83
C LYS A 167 22.68 10.44 -6.27
N GLY A 168 22.76 9.30 -6.97
CA GLY A 168 23.43 8.10 -6.47
C GLY A 168 22.69 7.41 -5.31
N MET A 169 21.48 7.84 -4.98
CA MET A 169 20.70 7.33 -3.86
C MET A 169 19.82 6.14 -4.28
N PRO A 170 19.56 5.17 -3.39
CA PRO A 170 18.65 4.07 -3.69
C PRO A 170 17.19 4.57 -3.74
N LEU A 171 16.49 4.25 -4.83
CA LEU A 171 15.08 4.55 -5.03
C LEU A 171 14.23 3.50 -4.29
N MET A 172 13.80 3.84 -3.07
CA MET A 172 13.00 2.97 -2.22
C MET A 172 11.58 3.48 -2.05
N CYS A 173 10.59 2.58 -2.18
CA CYS A 173 9.18 2.91 -1.99
C CYS A 173 8.89 3.14 -0.50
N ASP A 174 8.42 4.35 -0.17
CA ASP A 174 7.94 4.76 1.14
C ASP A 174 6.41 4.56 1.30
N LEU A 175 5.78 3.95 0.28
CA LEU A 175 4.34 3.73 0.19
C LEU A 175 3.53 5.04 0.19
N CYS A 176 4.14 6.19 -0.14
CA CYS A 176 3.52 7.52 -0.10
C CYS A 176 2.76 7.76 1.22
N ASP A 177 3.39 7.41 2.34
CA ASP A 177 2.80 7.45 3.69
C ASP A 177 1.42 6.74 3.81
N GLY A 178 1.21 5.72 2.99
CA GLY A 178 0.02 4.88 2.98
C GLY A 178 -1.02 5.24 1.93
N ASP A 179 -0.80 6.28 1.11
CA ASP A 179 -1.71 6.69 0.04
C ASP A 179 -0.98 6.74 -1.33
N PRO A 180 -0.71 5.58 -1.95
CA PRO A 180 0.20 5.47 -3.09
C PRO A 180 -0.33 6.11 -4.38
N GLU A 181 0.36 7.14 -4.86
CA GLU A 181 0.04 7.84 -6.11
C GLU A 181 0.10 6.93 -7.35
N CYS A 182 1.01 5.95 -7.33
CA CYS A 182 1.13 4.98 -8.43
C CYS A 182 -0.12 4.11 -8.61
N VAL A 183 -0.85 3.83 -7.53
CA VAL A 183 -2.11 3.07 -7.57
C VAL A 183 -3.23 3.93 -8.13
N LYS A 184 -3.38 5.18 -7.66
CA LYS A 184 -4.37 6.12 -8.19
C LYS A 184 -4.21 6.34 -9.69
N ALA A 185 -2.96 6.49 -10.15
CA ALA A 185 -2.65 6.63 -11.57
C ALA A 185 -2.95 5.35 -12.36
N CYS A 186 -2.69 4.18 -11.78
CA CYS A 186 -3.02 2.90 -12.40
C CYS A 186 -4.54 2.74 -12.53
N GLU A 187 -5.31 3.01 -11.49
CA GLU A 187 -6.78 2.94 -11.49
C GLU A 187 -7.39 3.91 -12.51
N ALA A 188 -6.84 5.13 -12.63
CA ALA A 188 -7.29 6.10 -13.63
C ALA A 188 -7.05 5.62 -15.07
N GLN A 189 -6.02 4.79 -15.28
CA GLN A 189 -5.68 4.23 -16.58
C GLN A 189 -6.32 2.86 -16.84
N ALA A 190 -6.79 2.19 -15.79
CA ALA A 190 -7.36 0.86 -15.84
C ALA A 190 -8.75 0.88 -16.47
N GLY A 191 -8.81 0.65 -17.78
CA GLY A 191 -10.05 0.45 -18.51
C GLY A 191 -10.67 -0.93 -18.27
N ASN A 192 -11.99 -1.01 -18.35
CA ASN A 192 -12.74 -2.26 -18.47
C ASN A 192 -12.40 -2.92 -19.84
N PRO A 193 -12.11 -4.23 -19.96
CA PRO A 193 -12.34 -5.33 -19.01
C PRO A 193 -11.14 -5.80 -18.18
N VAL A 194 -9.94 -5.23 -18.35
CA VAL A 194 -8.71 -5.79 -17.77
C VAL A 194 -8.54 -5.44 -16.28
N GLY A 195 -9.10 -4.32 -15.83
CA GLY A 195 -8.94 -3.86 -14.44
C GLY A 195 -7.51 -3.35 -14.14
N PRO A 196 -7.27 -2.81 -12.94
CA PRO A 196 -5.95 -2.27 -12.59
C PRO A 196 -4.92 -3.39 -12.39
N CYS A 197 -3.68 -3.12 -12.76
CA CYS A 197 -2.55 -4.00 -12.43
C CYS A 197 -1.95 -3.67 -11.06
N LEU A 198 -2.14 -2.47 -10.52
CA LEU A 198 -1.67 -2.08 -9.20
C LEU A 198 -2.82 -1.83 -8.25
N MET A 199 -2.71 -2.35 -7.04
CA MET A 199 -3.70 -2.18 -5.98
C MET A 199 -3.00 -1.93 -4.65
N ALA A 200 -3.66 -1.19 -3.76
CA ALA A 200 -3.21 -1.01 -2.38
C ALA A 200 -4.35 -1.34 -1.41
N GLY A 201 -4.02 -2.04 -0.32
CA GLY A 201 -5.02 -2.40 0.68
C GLY A 201 -4.43 -2.80 2.02
N LYS A 202 -5.27 -2.81 3.06
CA LYS A 202 -4.98 -3.48 4.33
C LYS A 202 -5.15 -4.98 4.08
N LEU A 203 -4.07 -5.72 3.99
CA LEU A 203 -4.19 -7.13 3.62
C LEU A 203 -4.68 -7.99 4.79
N GLY A 204 -5.64 -8.87 4.52
CA GLY A 204 -5.90 -10.08 5.31
C GLY A 204 -5.28 -11.29 4.59
N PHE A 205 -4.49 -12.08 5.32
CA PHE A 205 -3.81 -13.33 4.91
C PHE A 205 -3.06 -13.32 3.57
N GLY A 206 -1.73 -13.40 3.66
CA GLY A 206 -0.87 -13.78 2.53
C GLY A 206 -0.64 -12.65 1.55
N VAL A 207 0.18 -11.67 1.94
CA VAL A 207 0.92 -10.91 0.93
C VAL A 207 1.55 -11.95 0.03
N ASN A 208 1.51 -11.75 -1.28
CA ASN A 208 1.90 -12.74 -2.28
C ASN A 208 3.42 -12.97 -2.25
N GLN A 209 3.93 -13.50 -1.12
CA GLN A 209 5.34 -13.79 -0.84
C GLN A 209 5.88 -14.78 -1.87
N ALA A 210 5.00 -15.53 -2.54
CA ALA A 210 5.33 -16.33 -3.71
C ALA A 210 6.13 -15.54 -4.76
N TYR A 211 5.86 -14.24 -4.92
CA TYR A 211 6.55 -13.39 -5.90
C TYR A 211 7.62 -12.47 -5.29
N ARG A 212 7.86 -12.56 -3.98
CA ARG A 212 8.88 -11.75 -3.30
C ARG A 212 10.30 -12.07 -3.81
N ASN A 213 10.56 -13.35 -4.02
CA ASN A 213 11.87 -13.88 -4.43
C ASN A 213 11.91 -14.19 -5.93
N VAL A 214 10.99 -13.60 -6.71
CA VAL A 214 10.95 -13.73 -8.15
C VAL A 214 11.51 -12.46 -8.75
N THR A 215 12.52 -12.62 -9.60
CA THR A 215 13.16 -11.52 -10.33
C THR A 215 12.24 -11.00 -11.45
N PRO A 216 12.43 -9.76 -11.94
CA PRO A 216 11.66 -9.24 -13.07
C PRO A 216 11.79 -10.11 -14.33
N GLU A 217 12.96 -10.69 -14.55
CA GLU A 217 13.24 -11.64 -15.63
C GLU A 217 12.40 -12.92 -15.51
N GLU A 218 12.40 -13.57 -14.34
CA GLU A 218 11.62 -14.78 -14.08
C GLU A 218 10.12 -14.50 -14.17
N ALA A 219 9.66 -13.37 -13.62
CA ALA A 219 8.27 -12.93 -13.73
C ALA A 219 7.88 -12.68 -15.19
N GLY A 220 8.78 -12.12 -16.01
CA GLY A 220 8.56 -11.92 -17.43
C GLY A 220 8.48 -13.24 -18.20
N GLU A 221 9.34 -14.21 -17.90
CA GLU A 221 9.31 -15.52 -18.54
C GLU A 221 8.04 -16.30 -18.19
N ASP A 222 7.62 -16.24 -16.93
CA ASP A 222 6.37 -16.84 -16.46
C ASP A 222 5.14 -16.24 -17.17
N LEU A 223 5.08 -14.91 -17.29
CA LEU A 223 4.02 -14.24 -18.06
C LEU A 223 4.05 -14.62 -19.55
N LEU A 224 5.24 -14.68 -20.16
CA LEU A 224 5.36 -15.04 -21.57
C LEU A 224 4.85 -16.46 -21.83
N THR A 225 5.18 -17.39 -20.92
CA THR A 225 4.71 -18.78 -20.99
C THR A 225 3.20 -18.87 -20.76
N ASN A 226 2.67 -18.18 -19.74
CA ASN A 226 1.27 -18.31 -19.35
C ASN A 226 0.29 -17.50 -20.22
N MET A 227 0.73 -16.37 -20.81
CA MET A 227 -0.11 -15.50 -21.63
C MET A 227 -0.10 -15.87 -23.13
N PHE A 228 1.04 -16.35 -23.66
CA PHE A 228 1.23 -16.52 -25.10
C PHE A 228 1.44 -17.97 -25.55
N TYR A 229 1.88 -18.86 -24.67
CA TYR A 229 1.95 -20.28 -25.00
C TYR A 229 0.63 -20.97 -24.62
N PRO A 230 0.06 -21.79 -25.51
CA PRO A 230 -0.99 -22.71 -25.08
C PRO A 230 -0.41 -23.56 -23.95
N ASN A 231 -1.21 -23.79 -22.89
CA ASN A 231 -0.99 -24.92 -22.00
C ASN A 231 -0.85 -26.22 -22.83
N GLU A 232 -0.34 -27.31 -22.24
CA GLU A 232 -0.16 -28.59 -22.95
C GLU A 232 -1.42 -29.10 -23.69
N ASN A 233 -2.60 -28.54 -23.36
CA ASN A 233 -3.90 -28.84 -23.93
C ASN A 233 -4.47 -27.77 -24.90
N GLY A 234 -3.78 -26.67 -25.22
CA GLY A 234 -4.26 -25.70 -26.23
C GLY A 234 -5.31 -24.67 -25.76
N GLU A 235 -5.70 -24.68 -24.49
CA GLU A 235 -6.74 -23.82 -23.92
C GLU A 235 -6.15 -22.59 -23.20
N ARG A 236 -6.80 -21.41 -23.28
CA ARG A 236 -6.45 -20.31 -22.37
C ARG A 236 -6.93 -20.68 -20.96
N ARG A 237 -6.09 -20.46 -19.93
CA ARG A 237 -6.58 -20.56 -18.53
C ARG A 237 -7.76 -19.58 -18.35
N PRO A 238 -8.85 -20.03 -17.69
CA PRO A 238 -10.05 -19.21 -17.50
C PRO A 238 -9.79 -17.97 -16.64
#